data_AF-A0A1X7G2Y7-F1
#
_entry.id   AF-A0A1X7G2Y7-F1
#
_cell.length_a   1.000
_cell.length_b   1.000
_cell.length_c   1.000
_cell.angle_alpha   90.00
_cell.angle_beta   90.00
_cell.angle_gamma   90.00
#
_symmetry.space_group_name_H-M   'P 1'
#
loop_
_entity.id
_entity.type
_entity.pdbx_description
1 polymer ?
#
loop_
_entity_poly.entity_id
_entity_poly.type
_entity_poly.pdbx_seq_one_letter_code
_entity_poly.pdbx_strand_id
1 'polypeptide(L)'
;MRTCSTRPYAYWTAHAFLAISLVLNAGCSSKNSMARHYAAAPGSNCYAKALPSTGEGGLAWGNTLGIAKQKSLNNCIRYAGRSGGTPDTCQVVLAKCKN
;
A
#
# COMPACT_ATOMS: atom_id res chain seq x y z
N MET A 1 -7.87 61.22 6.71
CA MET A 1 -8.31 59.81 6.89
C MET A 1 -7.58 58.97 5.84
N ARG A 2 -6.80 57.97 6.26
CA ARG A 2 -5.96 57.14 5.36
C ARG A 2 -6.77 55.91 4.92
N THR A 3 -7.05 55.78 3.63
CA THR A 3 -7.65 54.56 3.08
C THR A 3 -6.55 53.51 2.83
N CYS A 4 -6.67 52.37 3.50
CA CYS A 4 -5.76 51.24 3.39
C CYS A 4 -6.16 50.40 2.16
N SER A 5 -5.33 50.38 1.11
CA SER A 5 -5.51 49.50 -0.05
C SER A 5 -4.69 48.22 0.14
N THR A 6 -5.25 47.24 0.86
CA THR A 6 -4.64 45.93 1.16
C THR A 6 -5.37 44.81 0.44
N ARG A 7 -5.57 44.91 -0.89
CA ARG A 7 -6.38 43.92 -1.62
C ARG A 7 -5.78 43.21 -2.85
N PRO A 8 -4.68 43.63 -3.50
CA PRO A 8 -4.09 42.79 -4.55
C PRO A 8 -3.07 41.79 -3.98
N TYR A 9 -2.26 42.17 -2.99
CA TYR A 9 -1.14 41.35 -2.53
C TYR A 9 -1.58 40.10 -1.76
N ALA A 10 -2.66 40.22 -0.98
CA ALA A 10 -3.23 39.12 -0.20
C ALA A 10 -3.81 37.99 -1.09
N TYR A 11 -4.31 38.34 -2.28
CA TYR A 11 -4.84 37.37 -3.24
C TYR A 11 -3.69 36.58 -3.88
N TRP A 12 -2.60 37.26 -4.21
CA TRP A 12 -1.39 36.65 -4.78
C TRP A 12 -0.68 35.74 -3.78
N THR A 13 -0.55 36.15 -2.52
CA THR A 13 0.02 35.29 -1.48
C THR A 13 -0.86 34.08 -1.20
N ALA A 14 -2.19 34.24 -1.17
CA ALA A 14 -3.11 33.12 -1.01
C ALA A 14 -2.98 32.09 -2.14
N HIS A 15 -2.85 32.54 -3.40
CA HIS A 15 -2.66 31.62 -4.54
C HIS A 15 -1.30 30.90 -4.49
N ALA A 16 -0.23 31.59 -4.09
CA ALA A 16 1.09 30.98 -3.93
C ALA A 16 1.09 29.89 -2.85
N PHE A 17 0.48 30.17 -1.68
CA PHE A 17 0.35 29.18 -0.60
C PHE A 17 -0.48 27.95 -1.02
N LEU A 18 -1.55 28.17 -1.79
CA LEU A 18 -2.43 27.10 -2.26
C LEU A 18 -1.69 26.21 -3.29
N ALA A 19 -0.95 26.81 -4.23
CA ALA A 19 -0.12 26.08 -5.19
C ALA A 19 0.99 25.26 -4.51
N ILE A 20 1.69 25.83 -3.52
CA ILE A 20 2.73 25.13 -2.76
C ILE A 20 2.12 23.93 -2.00
N SER A 21 0.94 24.11 -1.41
CA SER A 21 0.23 23.05 -0.69
C SER A 21 -0.16 21.89 -1.62
N LEU A 22 -0.60 22.16 -2.85
CA LEU A 22 -0.90 21.10 -3.82
C LEU A 22 0.35 20.35 -4.27
N VAL A 23 1.47 21.05 -4.52
CA VAL A 23 2.73 20.41 -4.92
C VAL A 23 3.28 19.52 -3.80
N LEU A 24 3.19 19.96 -2.54
CA LEU A 24 3.60 19.16 -1.38
C LEU A 24 2.70 17.93 -1.16
N ASN A 25 1.40 18.03 -1.45
CA ASN A 25 0.47 16.90 -1.29
C ASN A 25 0.47 15.92 -2.48
N ALA A 26 0.93 16.33 -3.67
CA ALA A 26 1.07 15.45 -4.83
C ALA A 26 2.19 14.39 -4.65
N GLY A 27 3.07 14.54 -3.66
CA GLY A 27 4.18 13.62 -3.37
C GLY A 27 3.86 12.46 -2.42
N CYS A 28 2.67 12.39 -1.82
CA CYS A 28 2.31 11.39 -0.81
C CYS A 28 1.28 10.34 -1.27
N SER A 29 1.16 10.08 -2.57
CA SER A 29 0.39 8.93 -3.07
C SER A 29 1.28 7.70 -3.31
N SER A 30 2.00 7.29 -2.26
CA SER A 30 2.66 5.98 -2.19
C SER A 30 1.67 4.88 -1.81
N LYS A 31 0.45 4.89 -2.37
CA LYS A 31 -0.55 3.81 -2.19
C LYS A 31 -0.93 3.17 -3.52
N ASN A 32 0.05 2.94 -4.39
CA ASN A 32 -0.14 2.16 -5.62
C ASN A 32 0.56 0.78 -5.59
N SER A 33 1.11 0.37 -4.44
CA SER A 33 1.78 -0.93 -4.28
C SER A 33 0.87 -2.04 -3.76
N MET A 34 -0.30 -1.73 -3.18
CA MET A 34 -1.16 -2.79 -2.65
C MET A 34 -1.80 -3.60 -3.78
N ALA A 35 -2.49 -2.97 -4.74
CA ALA A 35 -3.36 -3.68 -5.67
C ALA A 35 -2.64 -4.75 -6.53
N ARG A 36 -1.38 -4.52 -6.92
CA ARG A 36 -0.66 -5.48 -7.79
C ARG A 36 -0.16 -6.73 -7.08
N HIS A 37 -0.01 -6.71 -5.77
CA HIS A 37 0.44 -7.88 -5.01
C HIS A 37 -0.68 -8.88 -4.73
N TYR A 38 -1.94 -8.45 -4.88
CA TYR A 38 -3.12 -9.29 -4.69
C TYR A 38 -3.72 -9.84 -5.99
N ALA A 39 -3.27 -9.35 -7.15
CA ALA A 39 -3.78 -9.79 -8.45
C ALA A 39 -3.46 -11.28 -8.68
N ALA A 40 -4.51 -12.06 -8.93
CA ALA A 40 -4.37 -13.47 -9.30
C ALA A 40 -3.57 -13.59 -10.59
N ALA A 41 -2.58 -14.48 -10.62
CA ALA A 41 -1.92 -14.81 -11.89
C ALA A 41 -2.95 -15.57 -12.74
N PRO A 42 -3.15 -15.19 -14.02
CA PRO A 42 -4.07 -15.91 -14.90
C PRO A 42 -3.66 -17.40 -14.94
N GLY A 43 -4.59 -18.30 -14.61
CA GLY A 43 -4.36 -19.75 -14.57
C GLY A 43 -4.01 -20.35 -13.20
N SER A 44 -3.88 -19.55 -12.13
CA SER A 44 -3.65 -20.10 -10.79
C SER A 44 -4.96 -20.45 -10.07
N ASN A 45 -5.13 -21.73 -9.74
CA ASN A 45 -6.36 -22.24 -9.11
C ASN A 45 -6.34 -22.12 -7.57
N CYS A 46 -5.15 -21.99 -6.97
CA CYS A 46 -5.01 -21.96 -5.52
C CYS A 46 -4.50 -20.61 -5.04
N TYR A 47 -4.98 -20.17 -3.88
CA TYR A 47 -4.52 -18.97 -3.20
C TYR A 47 -4.23 -19.26 -1.73
N ALA A 48 -3.32 -18.48 -1.16
CA ALA A 48 -3.04 -18.49 0.26
C ALA A 48 -2.79 -17.07 0.77
N LYS A 49 -3.08 -16.87 2.05
CA LYS A 49 -2.85 -15.64 2.80
C LYS A 49 -2.02 -15.97 4.05
N ALA A 50 -0.98 -15.19 4.27
CA ALA A 50 -0.13 -15.25 5.43
C ALA A 50 -0.10 -13.89 6.13
N LEU A 51 -0.13 -13.88 7.46
CA LEU A 51 -0.14 -12.67 8.28
C LEU A 51 0.97 -12.74 9.34
N PRO A 52 1.64 -11.61 9.62
CA PRO A 52 2.49 -11.45 10.79
C PRO A 52 1.63 -11.07 12.01
N SER A 53 2.21 -11.10 13.21
CA SER A 53 1.59 -10.54 14.41
C SER A 53 1.33 -9.03 14.29
N THR A 54 2.27 -8.30 13.70
CA THR A 54 2.17 -6.85 13.44
C THR A 54 2.65 -6.54 12.03
N GLY A 55 1.95 -5.67 11.31
CA GLY A 55 2.33 -5.18 9.99
C GLY A 55 1.57 -5.83 8.83
N GLU A 56 2.10 -5.66 7.62
CA GLU A 56 1.45 -6.15 6.40
C GLU A 56 1.78 -7.61 6.13
N GLY A 57 0.75 -8.40 5.81
CA GLY A 57 0.91 -9.78 5.39
C GLY A 57 1.14 -9.96 3.88
N GLY A 58 1.04 -11.21 3.44
CA GLY A 58 1.13 -11.59 2.04
C GLY A 58 -0.12 -12.32 1.57
N LEU A 59 -0.58 -12.00 0.36
CA LEU A 59 -1.46 -12.87 -0.42
C LEU A 59 -0.65 -13.39 -1.61
N ALA A 60 -0.87 -14.64 -1.99
CA ALA A 60 -0.31 -15.18 -3.21
C ALA A 60 -1.22 -16.22 -3.85
N TRP A 61 -1.08 -16.33 -5.17
CA TRP A 61 -1.72 -17.35 -5.99
C TRP A 61 -0.68 -18.30 -6.59
N GLY A 62 -1.08 -19.56 -6.79
CA GLY A 62 -0.27 -20.62 -7.37
C GLY A 62 -1.13 -21.75 -7.97
N ASN A 63 -0.49 -22.60 -8.78
CA ASN A 63 -1.17 -23.73 -9.44
C ASN A 63 -1.54 -24.83 -8.44
N THR A 64 -0.74 -24.97 -7.38
CA THR A 64 -0.98 -25.91 -6.29
C THR A 64 -1.06 -25.17 -4.96
N LEU A 65 -1.71 -25.79 -3.96
CA LEU A 65 -1.84 -25.23 -2.62
C LEU A 65 -0.46 -24.96 -1.98
N GLY A 66 0.51 -25.85 -2.18
CA GLY A 66 1.87 -25.69 -1.64
C GLY A 66 2.59 -24.46 -2.21
N ILE A 67 2.51 -24.25 -3.52
CA ILE A 67 3.10 -23.08 -4.18
C ILE A 67 2.45 -21.78 -3.67
N ALA A 68 1.13 -21.76 -3.55
CA ALA A 68 0.41 -20.60 -3.05
C ALA A 68 0.83 -20.27 -1.60
N LYS A 69 0.91 -21.27 -0.72
CA LYS A 69 1.37 -21.11 0.68
C LYS A 69 2.79 -20.56 0.76
N GLN A 70 3.74 -21.17 0.05
CA GLN A 70 5.13 -20.73 0.07
C GLN A 70 5.28 -19.29 -0.42
N LYS A 71 4.64 -18.96 -1.55
CA LYS A 71 4.69 -17.61 -2.11
C LYS A 71 4.03 -16.59 -1.17
N SER A 72 2.95 -16.98 -0.50
CA SER A 72 2.26 -16.12 0.46
C SER A 72 3.13 -15.85 1.70
N LEU A 73 3.83 -16.85 2.23
CA LEU A 73 4.76 -16.69 3.34
C LEU A 73 5.94 -15.80 2.97
N ASN A 74 6.57 -16.04 1.82
CA ASN A 74 7.69 -15.22 1.33
C ASN A 74 7.26 -13.75 1.15
N ASN A 75 6.05 -13.52 0.63
CA ASN A 75 5.46 -12.20 0.54
C ASN A 75 5.25 -11.58 1.92
N CYS A 76 4.66 -12.32 2.88
CA CYS A 76 4.46 -11.85 4.24
C CYS A 76 5.77 -11.38 4.88
N ILE A 77 6.82 -12.23 4.86
CA ILE A 77 8.13 -11.91 5.45
C ILE A 77 8.68 -10.62 4.82
N ARG A 78 8.60 -10.51 3.49
CA ARG A 78 9.11 -9.35 2.75
C ARG A 78 8.35 -8.06 3.07
N TYR A 79 7.03 -8.11 3.12
CA TYR A 79 6.22 -6.91 3.34
C TYR A 79 6.17 -6.52 4.80
N ALA A 80 5.99 -7.47 5.72
CA ALA A 80 6.05 -7.22 7.16
C ALA A 80 7.34 -6.47 7.53
N GLY A 81 8.50 -6.89 7.01
CA GLY A 81 9.77 -6.18 7.25
C GLY A 81 9.81 -4.76 6.66
N ARG A 82 9.29 -4.55 5.45
CA ARG A 82 9.27 -3.23 4.81
C ARG A 82 8.33 -2.23 5.49
N SER A 83 7.27 -2.71 6.10
CA SER A 83 6.26 -1.89 6.78
C SER A 83 6.55 -1.68 8.27
N GLY A 84 7.71 -2.14 8.77
CA GLY A 84 8.09 -2.05 10.19
C GLY A 84 7.36 -3.03 11.12
N GLY A 85 6.82 -4.11 10.57
CA GLY A 85 6.13 -5.19 11.26
C GLY A 85 7.05 -6.32 11.73
N THR A 86 6.47 -7.50 11.96
CA THR A 86 7.14 -8.68 12.54
C THR A 86 7.32 -9.81 11.52
N PRO A 87 8.35 -9.76 10.64
CA PRO A 87 8.54 -10.73 9.57
C PRO A 87 8.71 -12.18 10.07
N ASP A 88 9.33 -12.37 11.24
CA ASP A 88 9.61 -13.70 11.81
C ASP A 88 8.36 -14.42 12.34
N THR A 89 7.24 -13.72 12.42
CA THR A 89 5.95 -14.25 12.93
C THR A 89 4.97 -14.61 11.81
N CYS A 90 5.42 -14.58 10.56
CA CYS A 90 4.57 -14.83 9.41
C CYS A 90 4.05 -16.27 9.39
N GLN A 91 2.72 -16.41 9.39
CA GLN A 91 2.03 -17.70 9.35
C GLN A 91 0.90 -17.71 8.33
N VAL A 92 0.66 -18.87 7.71
CA VAL A 92 -0.47 -19.04 6.77
C VAL A 92 -1.76 -19.18 7.56
N VAL A 93 -2.66 -18.20 7.40
CA VAL A 93 -3.97 -18.18 8.08
C VAL A 93 -5.09 -18.70 7.19
N LEU A 94 -4.90 -18.68 5.87
CA LEU A 94 -5.89 -19.15 4.90
C LEU A 94 -5.17 -19.74 3.70
N ALA A 95 -5.63 -20.88 3.22
CA ALA A 95 -5.22 -21.44 1.95
C ALA A 95 -6.37 -22.23 1.34
N LYS A 96 -6.71 -21.96 0.07
CA LYS A 96 -7.83 -22.60 -0.61
C LYS A 96 -7.54 -22.73 -2.10
N CYS A 97 -8.07 -23.78 -2.72
CA CYS A 97 -8.14 -23.92 -4.16
C CYS A 97 -9.57 -23.69 -4.65
N LYS A 98 -9.68 -23.11 -5.83
CA LYS A 98 -10.90 -23.03 -6.62
C LYS A 98 -11.11 -24.42 -7.23
N ASN A 99 -12.29 -25.00 -6.98
CA ASN A 99 -12.72 -26.24 -7.62
C ASN A 99 -13.09 -25.99 -9.07
#